data_AF-T1GWS5-F1
#
_entry.id   AF-T1GWS5-F1
#
_cell.length_a   1.000
_cell.length_b   1.000
_cell.length_c   1.000
_cell.angle_alpha   90.00
_cell.angle_beta   90.00
_cell.angle_gamma   90.00
#
_symmetry.space_group_name_H-M   'P 1'
#
loop_
_entity.id
_entity.type
_entity.pdbx_description
1 polymer ?
#
loop_
_entity_poly.entity_id
_entity_poly.type
_entity_poly.pdbx_seq_one_letter_code
_entity_poly.pdbx_strand_id
1 'polypeptide(L)'
;MKFYAAASVRIPAFSNKNANLWFIQIETNFQLAGITRDETKFIYVATNLDEQMLYVSDIILSTTIIRKYGALKQRWISRLQESEEAKLRRLLSGMLIGD
;
A
#
# COMPACT_ATOMS: atom_id res chain seq x y z
N MET A 1 -30.73 -11.74 -14.37
CA MET A 1 -29.25 -11.79 -14.35
C MET A 1 -28.74 -10.36 -14.53
N LYS A 2 -28.33 -9.68 -13.45
CA LYS A 2 -27.84 -8.30 -13.56
C LYS A 2 -26.38 -8.37 -14.01
N PHE A 3 -26.12 -7.93 -15.23
CA PHE A 3 -24.77 -7.67 -15.71
C PHE A 3 -24.27 -6.42 -14.97
N TYR A 4 -23.43 -6.59 -13.95
CA TYR A 4 -22.60 -5.49 -13.50
C TYR A 4 -21.63 -5.23 -14.64
N ALA A 5 -21.86 -4.16 -15.41
CA ALA A 5 -20.80 -3.58 -16.22
C ALA A 5 -19.58 -3.52 -15.30
N ALA A 6 -18.44 -4.08 -15.72
CA ALA A 6 -17.22 -4.04 -14.94
C ALA A 6 -16.96 -2.56 -14.63
N ALA A 7 -17.33 -2.12 -13.43
CA ALA A 7 -17.08 -0.76 -12.98
C ALA A 7 -15.57 -0.65 -13.07
N SER A 8 -15.08 0.17 -13.99
CA SER A 8 -13.65 0.43 -14.16
C SER A 8 -13.13 0.79 -12.78
N VAL A 9 -12.40 -0.12 -12.15
CA VAL A 9 -11.83 0.11 -10.83
C VAL A 9 -10.80 1.19 -11.05
N ARG A 10 -11.16 2.42 -10.73
CA ARG A 10 -10.29 3.56 -10.91
C ARG A 10 -9.23 3.52 -9.83
N ILE A 11 -8.07 2.99 -10.16
CA ILE A 11 -6.95 2.98 -9.24
C ILE A 11 -6.17 4.29 -9.44
N PRO A 12 -6.08 5.14 -8.41
CA PRO A 12 -5.23 6.31 -8.49
C PRO A 12 -3.76 5.90 -8.57
N ALA A 13 -2.94 6.68 -9.26
CA ALA A 13 -1.49 6.49 -9.26
C ALA A 13 -0.97 6.45 -7.82
N PHE A 14 -0.07 5.52 -7.55
CA PHE A 14 0.47 5.33 -6.21
C PHE A 14 1.26 6.57 -5.75
N SER A 15 1.04 7.00 -4.50
CA SER A 15 1.76 8.11 -3.89
C SER A 15 2.31 7.73 -2.51
N ASN A 16 3.65 7.63 -2.41
CA ASN A 16 4.32 7.26 -1.17
C ASN A 16 4.05 8.27 -0.04
N LYS A 17 3.94 9.58 -0.37
CA LYS A 17 3.68 10.66 0.60
C LYS A 17 2.39 10.46 1.40
N ASN A 18 1.38 9.81 0.81
CA ASN A 18 0.07 9.62 1.40
C ASN A 18 -0.41 8.17 1.27
N ALA A 19 0.49 7.19 1.42
CA ALA A 19 0.15 5.80 1.11
C ALA A 19 -1.03 5.27 1.96
N ASN A 20 -1.17 5.73 3.22
CA ASN A 20 -2.34 5.40 4.05
C ASN A 20 -3.67 5.84 3.41
N LEU A 21 -3.74 7.09 2.94
CA LEU A 21 -4.93 7.61 2.24
C LEU A 21 -5.15 6.89 0.91
N TRP A 22 -4.07 6.55 0.20
CA TRP A 22 -4.13 5.78 -1.03
C TRP A 22 -4.74 4.39 -0.80
N PHE A 23 -4.33 3.68 0.27
CA PHE A 23 -4.90 2.39 0.64
C PHE A 23 -6.39 2.50 1.01
N ILE A 24 -6.79 3.55 1.74
CA ILE A 24 -8.21 3.79 2.05
C ILE A 24 -9.02 4.00 0.77
N GLN A 25 -8.49 4.79 -0.17
CA GLN A 25 -9.17 5.09 -1.42
C GLN A 25 -9.33 3.84 -2.30
N ILE A 26 -8.28 3.03 -2.45
CA ILE A 26 -8.37 1.81 -3.27
C ILE A 26 -9.24 0.74 -2.61
N GLU A 27 -9.24 0.62 -1.27
CA GLU A 27 -10.13 -0.29 -0.54
C GLU A 27 -11.60 0.11 -0.70
N THR A 28 -11.89 1.41 -0.71
CA THR A 28 -13.24 1.92 -1.00
C THR A 28 -13.66 1.53 -2.41
N ASN A 29 -12.79 1.69 -3.40
CA ASN A 29 -13.07 1.29 -4.79
C ASN A 29 -13.24 -0.23 -4.93
N PHE A 30 -12.47 -1.03 -4.20
CA PHE A 30 -12.66 -2.48 -4.16
C PHE A 30 -14.03 -2.86 -3.59
N GLN A 31 -14.48 -2.20 -2.51
CA GLN A 31 -15.81 -2.43 -1.96
C GLN A 31 -16.91 -2.06 -2.94
N LEU A 32 -16.81 -0.89 -3.59
CA LEU A 32 -17.78 -0.44 -4.61
C LEU A 32 -17.85 -1.40 -5.81
N ALA A 33 -16.72 -1.98 -6.22
CA ALA A 33 -16.65 -2.94 -7.31
C ALA A 33 -16.95 -4.39 -6.89
N GLY A 34 -17.26 -4.65 -5.61
CA GLY A 34 -17.50 -6.00 -5.11
C GLY A 34 -16.26 -6.89 -5.06
N ILE A 35 -15.06 -6.32 -5.07
CA ILE A 35 -13.79 -7.04 -5.01
C ILE A 35 -13.47 -7.39 -3.57
N THR A 36 -13.65 -8.66 -3.23
CA THR A 36 -13.42 -9.19 -1.87
C THR A 36 -12.19 -10.09 -1.78
N ARG A 37 -11.82 -10.77 -2.88
CA ARG A 37 -10.70 -11.71 -2.94
C ARG A 37 -9.36 -10.99 -2.75
N ASP A 38 -8.58 -11.46 -1.78
CA ASP A 38 -7.25 -10.92 -1.45
C ASP A 38 -6.32 -10.93 -2.67
N GLU A 39 -6.31 -12.03 -3.41
CA GLU A 39 -5.51 -12.19 -4.64
C GLU A 39 -5.85 -11.14 -5.70
N THR A 40 -7.13 -10.85 -5.91
CA THR A 40 -7.56 -9.82 -6.86
C THR A 40 -7.13 -8.43 -6.40
N LYS A 41 -7.26 -8.12 -5.11
CA LYS A 41 -6.77 -6.85 -4.53
C LYS A 41 -5.26 -6.72 -4.68
N PHE A 42 -4.52 -7.81 -4.45
CA PHE A 42 -3.07 -7.85 -4.60
C PHE A 42 -2.65 -7.56 -6.03
N ILE A 43 -3.27 -8.21 -7.04
CA ILE A 43 -2.97 -7.96 -8.46
C ILE A 43 -3.16 -6.48 -8.80
N TYR A 44 -4.28 -5.89 -8.39
CA TYR A 44 -4.57 -4.47 -8.64
C TYR A 44 -3.55 -3.53 -7.98
N VAL A 45 -3.13 -3.81 -6.75
CA VAL A 45 -2.10 -3.01 -6.09
C VAL A 45 -0.76 -3.20 -6.79
N ALA A 46 -0.34 -4.43 -7.02
CA ALA A 46 0.97 -4.75 -7.59
C ALA A 46 1.17 -4.14 -8.98
N THR A 47 0.14 -4.10 -9.83
CA THR A 47 0.22 -3.47 -11.16
C THR A 47 0.28 -1.94 -11.11
N ASN A 48 -0.02 -1.32 -9.96
CA ASN A 48 0.07 0.12 -9.75
C ASN A 48 1.32 0.53 -8.95
N LEU A 49 2.17 -0.44 -8.56
CA LEU A 49 3.47 -0.18 -7.97
C LEU A 49 4.53 -0.20 -9.08
N ASP A 50 5.19 0.95 -9.28
CA ASP A 50 6.31 1.07 -10.21
C ASP A 50 7.62 0.75 -9.47
N GLU A 51 8.53 1.71 -9.25
CA GLU A 51 9.77 1.53 -8.46
C GLU A 51 9.55 0.95 -7.05
N GLN A 52 8.36 1.16 -6.50
CA GLN A 52 7.96 0.70 -5.17
C GLN A 52 7.82 -0.83 -5.07
N MET A 53 7.73 -1.52 -6.21
CA MET A 53 7.64 -2.98 -6.30
C MET A 53 8.86 -3.66 -5.66
N LEU A 54 10.04 -3.03 -5.74
CA LEU A 54 11.28 -3.56 -5.15
C LEU A 54 11.18 -3.75 -3.63
N TYR A 55 10.47 -2.86 -2.93
CA TYR A 55 10.32 -2.89 -1.48
C TYR A 55 9.41 -4.00 -0.94
N VAL A 56 8.62 -4.62 -1.82
CA VAL A 56 7.68 -5.69 -1.49
C VAL A 56 7.94 -6.94 -2.35
N SER A 57 9.12 -7.03 -2.95
CA SER A 57 9.53 -8.13 -3.83
C SER A 57 9.51 -9.49 -3.12
N ASP A 58 9.87 -9.53 -1.83
CA ASP A 58 9.75 -10.71 -0.96
C ASP A 58 8.31 -11.23 -0.89
N ILE A 59 7.34 -10.32 -0.81
CA ILE A 59 5.91 -10.64 -0.75
C ILE A 59 5.39 -11.09 -2.12
N ILE A 60 5.85 -10.44 -3.19
CA ILE A 60 5.43 -10.75 -4.56
C ILE A 60 5.94 -12.14 -4.97
N LEU A 61 7.24 -12.39 -4.77
CA LEU A 61 7.93 -13.60 -5.20
C LEU A 61 7.63 -14.83 -4.32
N SER A 62 7.17 -14.62 -3.09
CA SER A 62 6.80 -15.74 -2.22
C SER A 62 5.55 -16.46 -2.71
N THR A 63 5.63 -17.78 -2.77
CA THR A 63 4.49 -18.67 -3.07
C THR A 63 3.75 -19.14 -1.80
N THR A 64 4.34 -18.93 -0.62
CA THR A 64 3.82 -19.40 0.67
C THR A 64 3.02 -18.36 1.43
N ILE A 65 3.14 -17.08 1.07
CA ILE A 65 2.40 -16.01 1.74
C ILE A 65 0.92 -16.10 1.38
N ILE A 66 0.12 -16.44 2.39
CA ILE A 66 -1.33 -16.36 2.37
C ILE A 66 -1.71 -14.91 2.69
N ARG A 67 -2.72 -14.37 1.99
CA ARG A 67 -3.17 -12.97 2.13
C ARG A 67 -2.10 -11.94 1.71
N LYS A 68 -1.59 -12.07 0.48
CA LYS A 68 -0.57 -11.19 -0.10
C LYS A 68 -0.93 -9.71 -0.03
N TYR A 69 -2.21 -9.35 -0.25
CA TYR A 69 -2.63 -7.96 -0.12
C TYR A 69 -2.47 -7.46 1.32
N GLY A 70 -2.89 -8.26 2.30
CA GLY A 70 -2.73 -7.94 3.72
C GLY A 70 -1.27 -7.77 4.12
N ALA A 71 -0.41 -8.71 3.72
CA ALA A 71 1.03 -8.64 3.97
C ALA A 71 1.67 -7.39 3.36
N LEU A 72 1.32 -7.08 2.10
CA LEU A 72 1.80 -5.90 1.38
C LEU A 72 1.40 -4.61 2.12
N LYS A 73 0.13 -4.47 2.48
CA LYS A 73 -0.39 -3.31 3.22
C LYS A 73 0.35 -3.13 4.55
N GLN A 74 0.52 -4.20 5.32
CA GLN A 74 1.20 -4.15 6.62
C GLN A 74 2.66 -3.70 6.48
N ARG A 75 3.41 -4.31 5.54
CA ARG A 75 4.80 -3.92 5.26
C ARG A 75 4.90 -2.43 4.96
N TRP A 76 3.97 -1.91 4.19
CA TRP A 76 3.96 -0.50 3.80
C TRP A 76 3.70 0.44 4.98
N ILE A 77 2.70 0.11 5.81
CA ILE A 77 2.38 0.89 7.02
C ILE A 77 3.57 0.92 7.97
N SER A 78 4.20 -0.23 8.24
CA SER A 78 5.37 -0.32 9.12
C SER A 78 6.52 0.54 8.62
N ARG A 79 6.81 0.53 7.31
CA ARG A 79 7.87 1.36 6.72
C ARG A 79 7.60 2.86 6.86
N LEU A 80 6.34 3.28 6.69
CA LEU A 80 5.97 4.69 6.87
C LEU A 80 6.17 5.12 8.33
N GLN A 81 5.76 4.29 9.28
CA GLN A 81 5.95 4.54 10.71
C GLN A 81 7.45 4.66 11.06
N GLU A 82 8.27 3.71 10.62
CA GLU A 82 9.73 3.76 10.81
C GLU A 82 10.35 5.04 10.22
N SER A 83 9.90 5.47 9.04
CA SER A 83 10.39 6.70 8.42
C SER A 83 9.99 7.96 9.20
N GLU A 84 8.79 8.00 9.76
CA GLU A 84 8.31 9.12 10.56
C GLU A 84 9.08 9.22 11.88
N GLU A 85 9.28 8.09 12.56
CA GLU A 85 10.11 8.01 13.76
C GLU A 85 11.56 8.43 13.48
N ALA A 86 12.16 7.96 12.39
CA ALA A 86 13.51 8.34 12.00
C ALA A 86 13.63 9.85 11.73
N LYS A 87 12.61 10.45 11.10
CA LYS A 87 12.54 11.90 10.87
C LYS A 87 12.45 12.66 12.19
N LEU A 88 11.59 12.22 13.11
CA LEU A 88 11.43 12.83 14.43
C LEU A 88 12.75 12.77 15.24
N ARG A 89 13.41 11.60 15.28
CA ARG A 89 14.70 11.43 15.96
C ARG A 89 15.79 12.36 15.42
N ARG A 90 15.86 12.55 14.09
CA ARG A 90 16.81 13.47 13.46
C ARG A 90 16.55 14.93 13.84
N LEU A 91 15.28 15.35 13.87
CA LEU A 91 14.90 16.70 14.28
C LEU A 91 15.27 16.96 15.75
N LEU A 92 14.96 16.02 16.65
CA LEU A 92 15.30 16.12 18.07
C LEU A 92 16.83 16.17 18.28
N SER A 93 17.59 15.32 17.58
CA SER A 93 19.06 15.31 17.65
C SER A 93 19.68 16.62 17.12
N GLY A 94 19.14 17.17 16.02
CA GLY A 94 19.58 18.45 15.48
C GLY A 94 19.29 19.64 16.40
N MET A 95 18.21 19.60 17.18
CA MET A 95 17.92 20.62 18.20
C MET A 95 18.86 20.54 19.41
N LEU A 96 19.33 19.35 19.78
CA LEU A 96 20.23 19.12 20.92
C LEU A 96 21.69 19.54 20.68
N ILE A 97 22.11 19.68 19.42
CA ILE A 97 23.49 20.00 19.03
C ILE A 97 23.65 21.52 18.72
N GLY A 98 22.55 22.27 18.71
CA GLY A 98 22.50 23.67 18.26
C GLY A 98 22.65 24.74 19.34
N ASP A 99 23.13 24.42 20.55
CA ASP A 99 23.37 25.37 21.65
C ASP A 99 24.74 25.10 22.33
#